data_AF-A0A2A4QRR6-F1
#
_entry.id   AF-A0A2A4QRR6-F1
#
_cell.length_a   1.000
_cell.length_b   1.000
_cell.length_c   1.000
_cell.angle_alpha   90.00
_cell.angle_beta   90.00
_cell.angle_gamma   90.00
#
_symmetry.space_group_name_H-M   'P 1'
#
loop_
_entity.id
_entity.type
_entity.pdbx_description
1 polymer ?
#
loop_
_entity_poly.entity_id
_entity_poly.type
_entity_poly.pdbx_seq_one_letter_code
_entity_poly.pdbx_strand_id
1 'polypeptide(L)' 'MKGYISMLPQKRLEALQSKCALLAKHIDKEELSVSVDTMLLRQLKKQKLELKEIIVGIRKDKVVH' A
#
# COMPACT_ATOMS: atom_id res chain seq x y z
N MET A 1 -30.14 -0.43 -13.69
CA MET A 1 -28.98 0.07 -12.91
C MET A 1 -27.91 -1.02 -12.89
N LYS A 2 -26.92 -0.94 -13.78
CA LYS A 2 -25.93 -2.01 -14.02
C LYS A 2 -24.55 -1.35 -14.03
N GLY A 3 -23.93 -1.19 -12.85
CA GLY A 3 -22.68 -0.41 -12.73
C GLY A 3 -21.92 -0.50 -11.41
N TYR A 4 -22.36 -1.30 -10.44
CA TYR A 4 -21.75 -1.30 -9.09
C TYR A 4 -20.66 -2.36 -8.87
N ILE A 5 -20.52 -3.34 -9.76
CA ILE A 5 -19.61 -4.48 -9.54
C ILE A 5 -18.15 -4.14 -9.92
N SER A 6 -17.94 -3.26 -10.91
CA SER A 6 -16.60 -2.86 -11.38
C SER A 6 -15.92 -1.78 -10.53
N MET A 7 -16.63 -1.12 -9.61
CA MET A 7 -16.06 -0.05 -8.76
C MET A 7 -15.35 -0.55 -7.50
N LEU A 8 -15.68 -1.75 -7.02
CA LEU A 8 -15.08 -2.32 -5.81
C LEU A 8 -13.56 -2.56 -5.93
N PRO A 9 -13.04 -3.13 -7.04
CA PRO A 9 -11.60 -3.32 -7.22
C PRO A 9 -10.83 -2.01 -7.33
N GLN A 10 -11.44 -0.98 -7.93
CA GLN A 10 -10.80 0.32 -8.12
C GLN A 10 -10.70 1.13 -6.82
N LYS A 11 -11.80 1.19 -6.05
CA LYS A 11 -11.78 1.80 -4.71
C LYS A 11 -10.81 1.08 -3.75
N ARG A 12 -10.72 -0.26 -3.83
CA ARG A 12 -9.74 -1.03 -3.06
C ARG A 12 -8.31 -0.70 -3.48
N LEU A 13 -8.05 -0.59 -4.78
CA LEU A 13 -6.73 -0.22 -5.31
C LEU A 13 -6.31 1.19 -4.85
N GLU A 14 -7.22 2.16 -4.94
CA GLU A 14 -7.01 3.53 -4.47
C GLU A 14 -6.72 3.56 -2.96
N ALA A 15 -7.53 2.88 -2.14
CA ALA A 15 -7.31 2.80 -0.71
C ALA A 15 -5.95 2.16 -0.35
N LEU A 16 -5.54 1.11 -1.07
CA LEU A 16 -4.24 0.47 -0.90
C LEU A 16 -3.09 1.42 -1.29
N GLN A 17 -3.23 2.16 -2.39
CA GLN A 17 -2.25 3.18 -2.80
C GLN A 17 -2.12 4.30 -1.77
N SER A 18 -3.24 4.83 -1.25
CA SER A 18 -3.24 5.82 -0.19
C SER A 18 -2.56 5.31 1.08
N LYS A 19 -2.85 4.06 1.49
CA LYS A 19 -2.18 3.43 2.64
C LYS A 19 -0.68 3.27 2.40
N CYS A 20 -0.27 2.92 1.18
CA CYS A 20 1.14 2.77 0.82
C CYS A 20 1.89 4.12 0.87
N ALA A 21 1.24 5.21 0.44
CA ALA A 21 1.78 6.56 0.50
C ALA A 21 1.93 7.06 1.96
N LEU A 22 0.95 6.77 2.82
CA LEU A 22 1.02 7.10 4.25
C LEU A 22 2.16 6.34 4.94
N LEU A 23 2.31 5.04 4.65
CA LEU A 23 3.44 4.26 5.16
C LEU A 23 4.79 4.80 4.71
N ALA A 24 4.90 5.28 3.47
CA ALA A 24 6.13 5.92 2.99
C ALA A 24 6.46 7.17 3.83
N LYS A 25 5.48 8.07 4.05
CA LYS A 25 5.67 9.26 4.89
C LYS A 25 6.06 8.92 6.34
N HIS A 26 5.48 7.85 6.90
CA HIS A 26 5.83 7.39 8.24
C HIS A 26 7.26 6.85 8.31
N ILE A 27 7.69 6.08 7.31
CA ILE A 27 9.07 5.61 7.19
C ILE A 27 10.02 6.81 7.10
N ASP A 28 9.75 7.76 6.20
CA ASP A 28 10.60 8.93 6.01
C ASP A 28 10.72 9.75 7.31
N LYS A 29 9.62 9.90 8.06
CA LYS A 29 9.61 10.57 9.36
C LYS A 29 10.40 9.82 10.43
N GLU A 30 10.27 8.49 10.47
CA GLU A 30 11.00 7.64 11.41
C GLU A 30 12.50 7.63 11.11
N GLU A 31 12.89 7.60 9.83
CA GLU A 31 14.30 7.66 9.38
C GLU A 31 14.97 9.00 9.72
N LEU A 32 14.20 10.08 9.79
CA LEU A 32 14.68 11.39 10.20
C LEU A 32 14.66 11.59 11.73
N SER A 33 14.12 10.62 12.49
CA SER A 33 14.08 10.70 13.95
C SER A 33 15.47 10.49 14.56
N VAL A 34 15.82 11.33 15.54
CA VAL A 34 17.09 11.25 16.29
C VAL A 34 17.19 9.95 17.10
N SER A 35 16.06 9.31 17.39
CA SER A 35 15.97 8.01 18.06
C SER A 35 15.18 7.04 17.20
N VAL A 36 15.75 6.68 16.04
CA VAL A 36 15.12 5.73 15.12
C VAL A 36 14.96 4.36 15.79
N ASP A 37 13.73 3.89 15.91
CA ASP A 37 13.47 2.51 16.28
C ASP A 37 13.67 1.64 15.04
N THR A 38 14.84 0.98 14.97
CA THR A 38 15.21 0.13 13.83
C THR A 38 14.28 -1.08 13.64
N MET A 39 13.65 -1.57 14.71
CA MET A 39 12.69 -2.67 14.65
C MET A 39 11.37 -2.19 14.05
N LEU A 40 10.87 -1.04 14.52
CA LEU A 40 9.70 -0.38 13.97
C LEU A 40 9.91 -0.04 12.49
N LEU A 41 11.06 0.55 12.15
CA LEU A 41 11.40 0.90 10.77
C LEU A 41 11.42 -0.33 9.85
N ARG A 42 11.98 -1.45 10.32
CA ARG A 42 11.98 -2.72 9.59
C ARG A 42 10.56 -3.26 9.39
N GLN A 43 9.70 -3.18 10.41
CA GLN A 43 8.30 -3.59 10.31
C GLN A 43 7.52 -2.72 9.31
N LEU A 44 7.69 -1.39 9.35
CA LEU A 44 7.05 -0.47 8.42
C LEU A 44 7.48 -0.74 6.97
N LYS A 45 8.79 -0.97 6.74
CA LYS A 45 9.32 -1.33 5.42
C LYS A 45 8.75 -2.66 4.92
N LYS A 46 8.61 -3.67 5.80
CA LYS A 46 7.99 -4.96 5.47
C LYS A 46 6.51 -4.78 5.06
N GLN A 47 5.73 -4.05 5.85
CA GLN A 47 4.32 -3.77 5.54
C GLN A 47 4.15 -3.02 4.21
N LYS A 48 5.05 -2.08 3.89
CA LYS A 48 5.06 -1.36 2.61
C LYS A 48 5.35 -2.31 1.44
N LEU A 49 6.23 -3.30 1.61
CA LEU A 49 6.53 -4.29 0.57
C LEU A 49 5.32 -5.20 0.31
N GLU A 50 4.73 -5.78 1.36
CA GLU A 50 3.54 -6.63 1.26
C GLU A 50 2.37 -5.91 0.56
N LEU A 51 2.14 -4.63 0.89
CA LEU A 51 1.12 -3.82 0.23
C LEU A 51 1.40 -3.58 -1.26
N LYS A 52 2.66 -3.39 -1.65
CA LYS A 52 3.03 -3.27 -3.07
C LYS A 52 2.76 -4.56 -3.83
N GLU A 53 3.06 -5.71 -3.24
CA GLU A 53 2.79 -7.02 -3.86
C GLU A 53 1.29 -7.23 -4.08
N ILE A 54 0.46 -6.88 -3.10
CA ILE A 54 -1.01 -6.93 -3.24
C ILE A 54 -1.49 -6.01 -4.36
N ILE A 55 -0.99 -4.77 -4.43
CA ILE A 55 -1.34 -3.81 -5.49
C ILE A 55 -0.95 -4.35 -6.87
N VAL A 56 0.24 -4.93 -7.00
CA VAL A 56 0.72 -5.54 -8.24
C VAL A 56 -0.14 -6.75 -8.61
N GLY A 57 -0.49 -7.60 -7.64
CA GLY A 57 -1.39 -8.73 -7.85
C GLY A 57 -2.75 -8.30 -8.39
N ILE A 58 -3.38 -7.29 -7.78
CA ILE A 58 -4.67 -6.73 -8.24
C ILE A 58 -4.55 -6.12 -9.64
N ARG A 59 -3.44 -5.45 -9.97
CA ARG A 59 -3.21 -4.89 -11.30
C ARG A 59 -3.03 -5.97 -12.36
N LYS A 60 -2.34 -7.06 -12.05
CA LYS A 60 -2.16 -8.20 -12.96
C LYS A 60 -3.47 -8.95 -13.20
N ASP A 61 -4.29 -9.10 -12.17
CA ASP A 61 -5.62 -9.72 -12.27
C ASP A 61 -6.52 -8.98 -13.27
N LYS A 62 -6.46 -7.64 -13.30
CA LYS A 62 -7.16 -6.81 -14.30
C LYS A 62 -6.68 -6.97 -15.75
N VAL A 63 -5.51 -7.56 -16.00
CA VAL A 63 -4.94 -7.72 -17.36
C VAL A 63 -5.28 -9.08 -17.96
N VAL A 64 -5.71 -10.05 -17.14
CA VAL A 64 -5.93 -11.45 -17.54
C VAL A 64 -7.42 -11.77 -17.77
N HIS A 65 -8.32 -10.78 -17.68
CA HIS A 65 -9.76 -10.92 -17.97
C HIS A 65 -10.24 -9.90 -18.99
#